data_AF-A0A7V8GA60-F1
#
_entry.id   AF-A0A7V8GA60-F1
#
_cell.length_a   1.000
_cell.length_b   1.000
_cell.length_c   1.000
_cell.angle_alpha   90.00
_cell.angle_beta   90.00
_cell.angle_gamma   90.00
#
_symmetry.space_group_name_H-M   'P 1'
#
loop_
_entity.id
_entity.type
_entity.pdbx_description
1 polymer ?
#
loop_
_entity_poly.entity_id
_entity_poly.type
_entity_poly.pdbx_seq_one_letter_code
_entity_poly.pdbx_strand_id
1 'polypeptide(L)'
;MITGKKLLQSVAAATMALAVSALAVAQPAYPAKPVRWVVGYPAGGGTDFLARTVGAQVSQQLGQPVLVDNRPGAGAIIASENVARSAGDGYTVFSADNGVLVYNPALYKKLPYDAEKDFALVGMMGRSPLIITAAPNAGIADAKALLAALKASPGKYSIATPGTGSPHHLAYELFQREAGVSMLHVPYKGGAPALQDLMGGQVALMMLDLPSGVSAVKAGKVVPLLAMSAERVPQLPNIPTARELGFANVEAYTWQGLVTPAATPKEVQAKLGTELQKAMADAGVRQKLYDAGWEARPADATEMTRYTDAERKKWHALIKARDIKLD
;
A
#
# COMPACT_ATOMS: atom_id res chain seq x y z
N MET A 1 -45.50 -31.67 -53.88
CA MET A 1 -46.29 -30.46 -53.54
C MET A 1 -46.03 -30.07 -52.09
N ILE A 2 -45.08 -29.16 -51.86
CA ILE A 2 -44.90 -28.55 -50.55
C ILE A 2 -46.00 -27.50 -50.44
N THR A 3 -46.99 -27.74 -49.58
CA THR A 3 -48.13 -26.87 -49.36
C THR A 3 -47.66 -25.47 -48.93
N GLY A 4 -48.16 -24.41 -49.57
CA GLY A 4 -47.72 -23.02 -49.36
C GLY A 4 -47.70 -22.55 -47.90
N LYS A 5 -48.48 -23.18 -47.01
CA LYS A 5 -48.41 -22.99 -45.55
C LYS A 5 -47.06 -23.33 -44.93
N LYS A 6 -46.38 -24.39 -45.39
CA LYS A 6 -45.05 -24.79 -44.88
C LYS A 6 -43.98 -23.79 -45.32
N LEU A 7 -44.07 -23.25 -46.54
CA LEU A 7 -43.14 -22.23 -47.04
C LEU A 7 -43.26 -20.91 -46.25
N LEU A 8 -44.49 -20.47 -45.94
CA LEU A 8 -44.75 -19.28 -45.12
C LEU A 8 -44.26 -19.44 -43.67
N GLN A 9 -44.40 -20.63 -43.07
CA GLN A 9 -43.88 -20.92 -41.73
C GLN A 9 -42.35 -20.94 -41.69
N SER A 10 -41.68 -21.45 -42.73
CA SER A 10 -40.22 -21.46 -42.82
C SER A 10 -39.63 -20.05 -42.99
N VAL A 11 -40.29 -19.17 -43.75
CA VAL A 11 -39.86 -17.77 -43.92
C VAL A 11 -40.03 -16.98 -42.61
N ALA A 12 -41.15 -17.17 -41.90
CA ALA A 12 -41.38 -16.51 -40.61
C ALA A 12 -40.33 -16.91 -39.55
N ALA A 13 -39.97 -18.20 -39.48
CA ALA A 13 -38.95 -18.69 -38.56
C ALA A 13 -37.54 -18.17 -38.88
N ALA A 14 -37.18 -18.08 -40.18
CA ALA A 14 -35.90 -17.52 -40.61
C ALA A 14 -35.78 -16.01 -40.30
N THR A 15 -36.89 -15.27 -40.44
CA THR A 15 -36.91 -13.83 -40.15
C THR A 15 -36.80 -13.55 -38.64
N MET A 16 -37.36 -14.42 -37.80
CA MET A 16 -37.26 -14.30 -36.34
C MET A 16 -35.87 -14.67 -35.80
N ALA A 17 -35.16 -15.62 -36.44
CA ALA A 17 -33.78 -15.95 -36.08
C ALA A 17 -32.78 -14.83 -36.44
N LEU A 18 -33.04 -14.08 -37.53
CA LEU A 18 -32.25 -12.90 -37.92
C LEU A 18 -32.51 -11.67 -37.04
N ALA A 19 -33.69 -11.55 -36.44
CA ALA A 19 -34.03 -10.44 -35.54
C ALA A 19 -33.36 -10.58 -34.15
N VAL A 20 -33.11 -11.81 -33.67
CA VAL A 20 -32.46 -12.05 -32.36
C VAL A 20 -30.94 -11.85 -32.42
N SER A 21 -30.32 -12.01 -33.59
CA SER A 21 -28.87 -11.78 -33.78
C SER A 21 -28.48 -10.30 -33.86
N ALA A 22 -29.44 -9.39 -34.10
CA ALA A 22 -29.22 -7.95 -34.15
C ALA A 22 -29.20 -7.25 -32.77
N LEU A 23 -29.51 -7.97 -31.68
CA LEU A 23 -29.49 -7.45 -30.31
C LEU A 23 -28.24 -7.84 -29.51
N ALA A 24 -27.22 -8.38 -30.17
CA ALA A 24 -25.88 -8.45 -29.60
C ALA A 24 -25.29 -7.02 -29.55
N VAL A 25 -25.78 -6.20 -28.61
CA VAL A 25 -25.10 -4.96 -28.23
C VAL A 25 -23.76 -5.40 -27.68
N ALA A 26 -22.70 -5.25 -28.47
CA ALA A 26 -21.35 -5.45 -28.00
C ALA A 26 -21.21 -4.65 -26.70
N GLN A 27 -20.95 -5.35 -25.58
CA GLN A 27 -20.68 -4.66 -24.33
C GLN A 27 -19.58 -3.63 -24.62
N PRO A 28 -19.77 -2.36 -24.22
CA PRO A 28 -18.75 -1.34 -24.42
C PRO A 28 -17.41 -1.89 -23.92
N ALA A 29 -16.37 -1.80 -24.75
CA ALA A 29 -15.05 -2.27 -24.34
C ALA A 29 -14.65 -1.61 -23.03
N TYR A 30 -14.31 -2.41 -22.01
CA TYR A 30 -13.88 -1.87 -20.72
C TYR A 30 -12.56 -1.11 -20.90
N PRO A 31 -12.38 0.08 -20.27
CA PRO A 31 -13.37 0.86 -19.54
C PRO A 31 -14.15 1.83 -20.46
N ALA A 32 -15.45 1.99 -20.21
CA ALA A 32 -16.34 2.92 -20.92
C ALA A 32 -16.83 4.09 -20.06
N LYS A 33 -16.41 4.15 -18.79
CA LYS A 33 -16.71 5.22 -17.82
C LYS A 33 -15.49 5.42 -16.91
N PRO A 34 -15.43 6.51 -16.11
CA PRO A 34 -14.34 6.74 -15.18
C PRO A 34 -14.12 5.58 -14.20
N VAL A 35 -12.85 5.32 -13.87
CA VAL A 35 -12.43 4.37 -12.83
C VAL A 35 -12.23 5.13 -11.52
N ARG A 36 -12.88 4.67 -10.45
CA ARG A 36 -12.70 5.17 -9.09
C ARG A 36 -11.54 4.43 -8.43
N TRP A 37 -10.52 5.18 -8.01
CA TRP A 37 -9.38 4.66 -7.27
C TRP A 37 -9.49 5.08 -5.81
N VAL A 38 -9.86 4.14 -4.95
CA VAL A 38 -10.01 4.36 -3.51
C VAL A 38 -8.64 4.37 -2.83
N VAL A 39 -8.45 5.30 -1.89
CA VAL A 39 -7.24 5.40 -1.05
C VAL A 39 -7.67 5.46 0.42
N GLY A 40 -7.14 4.56 1.26
CA GLY A 40 -7.52 4.43 2.67
C GLY A 40 -6.94 5.46 3.63
N TYR A 41 -6.30 6.51 3.11
CA TYR A 41 -5.56 7.52 3.87
C TYR A 41 -5.89 8.95 3.43
N PRO A 42 -5.64 9.97 4.29
CA PRO A 42 -5.91 11.36 3.95
C PRO A 42 -5.18 11.83 2.69
N ALA A 43 -5.77 12.79 1.98
CA ALA A 43 -5.16 13.42 0.82
C ALA A 43 -3.83 14.12 1.19
N GLY A 44 -2.88 14.15 0.26
CA GLY A 44 -1.54 14.72 0.47
C GLY A 44 -0.54 13.79 1.17
N GLY A 45 -0.96 12.61 1.61
CA GLY A 45 -0.04 11.58 2.14
C GLY A 45 0.64 10.75 1.04
N GLY A 46 1.62 9.93 1.43
CA GLY A 46 2.42 9.13 0.49
C GLY A 46 1.59 8.20 -0.41
N THR A 47 0.57 7.53 0.14
CA THR A 47 -0.34 6.67 -0.64
C THR A 47 -1.17 7.46 -1.65
N ASP A 48 -1.66 8.64 -1.25
CA ASP A 48 -2.43 9.53 -2.13
C ASP A 48 -1.56 10.07 -3.27
N PHE A 49 -0.34 10.50 -2.97
CA PHE A 49 0.64 10.93 -3.98
C PHE A 49 0.94 9.82 -4.99
N LEU A 50 1.17 8.59 -4.50
CA LEU A 50 1.42 7.42 -5.35
C LEU A 50 0.22 7.12 -6.24
N ALA A 51 -0.99 7.05 -5.68
CA ALA A 51 -2.23 6.79 -6.43
C ALA A 51 -2.51 7.87 -7.48
N ARG A 52 -2.32 9.15 -7.17
CA ARG A 52 -2.48 10.25 -8.14
C ARG A 52 -1.46 10.21 -9.25
N THR A 53 -0.20 9.93 -8.92
CA THR A 53 0.90 9.87 -9.90
C THR A 53 0.70 8.72 -10.89
N VAL A 54 0.42 7.51 -10.37
CA VAL A 54 0.20 6.33 -11.20
C VAL A 54 -1.16 6.41 -11.90
N GLY A 55 -2.21 6.85 -11.20
CA GLY A 55 -3.57 6.99 -11.72
C GLY A 55 -3.66 7.99 -12.88
N ALA A 56 -2.92 9.10 -12.85
CA ALA A 56 -2.85 10.03 -13.97
C ALA A 56 -2.30 9.34 -15.24
N GLN A 57 -1.24 8.54 -15.09
CA GLN A 57 -0.65 7.80 -16.20
C GLN A 57 -1.58 6.70 -16.72
N VAL A 58 -2.22 5.94 -15.82
CA VAL A 58 -3.24 4.94 -16.18
C VAL A 58 -4.44 5.58 -16.88
N SER A 59 -4.85 6.77 -16.45
CA SER A 59 -5.95 7.52 -17.08
C SER A 59 -5.65 7.87 -18.53
N GLN A 60 -4.43 8.34 -18.81
CA GLN A 60 -3.97 8.63 -20.17
C GLN A 60 -3.97 7.35 -21.04
N GLN A 61 -3.51 6.23 -20.49
CA GLN A 61 -3.45 4.94 -21.19
C GLN A 61 -4.84 4.38 -21.52
N LEU A 62 -5.78 4.50 -20.58
CA LEU A 62 -7.14 3.98 -20.72
C LEU A 62 -8.05 4.89 -21.56
N GLY A 63 -7.68 6.16 -21.74
CA GLY A 63 -8.56 7.17 -22.35
C GLY A 63 -9.81 7.46 -21.51
N GLN A 64 -9.80 7.08 -20.22
CA GLN A 64 -10.88 7.29 -19.26
C GLN A 64 -10.33 7.97 -18.00
N PRO A 65 -11.09 8.87 -17.36
CA PRO A 65 -10.66 9.49 -16.11
C PRO A 65 -10.42 8.43 -15.01
N VAL A 66 -9.33 8.58 -14.28
CA VAL A 66 -9.08 7.85 -13.02
C VAL A 66 -9.25 8.84 -11.87
N LEU A 67 -10.27 8.62 -11.05
CA LEU A 67 -10.67 9.54 -9.98
C LEU A 67 -10.24 8.99 -8.62
N VAL A 68 -9.30 9.67 -7.97
CA VAL A 68 -8.83 9.30 -6.62
C VAL A 68 -9.86 9.73 -5.56
N ASP A 69 -10.33 8.78 -4.76
CA ASP A 69 -11.28 8.96 -3.67
C ASP A 69 -10.65 8.55 -2.32
N ASN A 70 -10.30 9.54 -1.49
CA ASN A 70 -9.71 9.32 -0.18
C ASN A 70 -10.80 8.98 0.86
N ARG A 71 -10.72 7.79 1.47
CA ARG A 71 -11.63 7.28 2.51
C ARG A 71 -10.85 6.90 3.77
N PRO A 72 -10.29 7.88 4.50
CA PRO A 72 -9.47 7.62 5.68
C PRO A 72 -10.29 7.08 6.85
N GLY A 73 -9.64 6.29 7.70
CA GLY A 73 -10.15 5.89 9.02
C GLY A 73 -9.77 4.47 9.40
N ALA A 74 -9.54 4.27 10.70
CA ALA A 74 -9.23 2.98 11.32
C ALA A 74 -8.16 2.15 10.57
N GLY A 75 -7.05 2.77 10.15
CA GLY A 75 -5.98 2.06 9.43
C GLY A 75 -6.45 1.45 8.10
N ALA A 76 -7.15 2.27 7.31
CA ALA A 76 -7.77 1.92 6.03
C ALA A 76 -8.94 0.91 6.09
N ILE A 77 -9.38 0.45 7.27
CA ILE A 77 -10.53 -0.48 7.40
C ILE A 77 -11.80 0.08 6.73
N ILE A 78 -12.06 1.39 6.84
CA ILE A 78 -13.24 2.02 6.21
C ILE A 78 -13.19 1.90 4.68
N ALA A 79 -12.02 2.13 4.08
CA ALA A 79 -11.83 1.98 2.64
C ALA A 79 -11.91 0.52 2.21
N SER A 80 -11.30 -0.39 2.98
CA SER A 80 -11.33 -1.82 2.71
C SER A 80 -12.77 -2.36 2.69
N GLU A 81 -13.59 -2.03 3.69
CA GLU A 81 -15.02 -2.41 3.72
C GLU A 81 -15.78 -1.81 2.52
N ASN A 82 -15.53 -0.55 2.19
CA ASN A 82 -16.18 0.10 1.06
C ASN A 82 -15.88 -0.60 -0.27
N VAL A 83 -14.62 -0.96 -0.50
CA VAL A 83 -14.18 -1.61 -1.73
C VAL A 83 -14.64 -3.07 -1.77
N ALA A 84 -14.52 -3.80 -0.66
CA ALA A 84 -15.00 -5.19 -0.55
C ALA A 84 -16.49 -5.33 -0.93
N ARG A 85 -17.31 -4.32 -0.61
CA ARG A 85 -18.74 -4.27 -0.94
C ARG A 85 -19.08 -3.62 -2.28
N SER A 86 -18.08 -3.12 -3.01
CA SER A 86 -18.29 -2.49 -4.31
C SER A 86 -18.58 -3.52 -5.39
N ALA A 87 -19.23 -3.10 -6.48
CA ALA A 87 -19.48 -3.98 -7.61
C ALA A 87 -18.15 -4.51 -8.20
N GLY A 88 -18.10 -5.80 -8.52
CA GLY A 88 -16.99 -6.42 -9.27
C GLY A 88 -17.02 -6.06 -10.75
N ASP A 89 -17.32 -4.82 -11.13
CA ASP A 89 -17.38 -4.39 -12.53
C ASP A 89 -16.04 -3.80 -13.03
N GLY A 90 -15.03 -3.76 -12.16
CA GLY A 90 -13.70 -3.23 -12.43
C GLY A 90 -13.59 -1.70 -12.41
N TYR A 91 -14.65 -0.96 -12.13
CA TYR A 91 -14.58 0.50 -12.05
C TYR A 91 -14.27 1.02 -10.64
N THR A 92 -14.05 0.12 -9.68
CA THR A 92 -13.50 0.45 -8.36
C THR A 92 -12.21 -0.33 -8.15
N VAL A 93 -11.12 0.39 -7.96
CA VAL A 93 -9.80 -0.15 -7.60
C VAL A 93 -9.34 0.46 -6.28
N PHE A 94 -8.38 -0.17 -5.60
CA PHE A 94 -7.97 0.23 -4.26
C PHE A 94 -6.46 0.12 -4.07
N SER A 95 -5.85 1.15 -3.50
CA SER A 95 -4.50 1.08 -2.94
C SER A 95 -4.52 0.30 -1.63
N ALA A 96 -4.23 -1.00 -1.70
CA ALA A 96 -4.11 -1.85 -0.53
C ALA A 96 -2.63 -2.01 -0.15
N ASP A 97 -2.32 -1.71 1.11
CA ASP A 97 -0.99 -1.81 1.67
C ASP A 97 -0.83 -3.07 2.53
N ASN A 98 0.35 -3.26 3.13
CA ASN A 98 0.56 -4.31 4.11
C ASN A 98 -0.33 -4.21 5.34
N GLY A 99 -0.74 -3.00 5.75
CA GLY A 99 -1.73 -2.84 6.82
C GLY A 99 -3.00 -3.60 6.50
N VAL A 100 -3.55 -3.35 5.32
CA VAL A 100 -4.79 -3.97 4.82
C VAL A 100 -4.64 -5.48 4.59
N LEU A 101 -3.60 -5.88 3.84
CA LEU A 101 -3.47 -7.23 3.28
C LEU A 101 -2.79 -8.22 4.22
N VAL A 102 -1.98 -7.73 5.16
CA VAL A 102 -1.10 -8.55 6.00
C VAL A 102 -1.38 -8.35 7.48
N TYR A 103 -1.40 -7.12 7.98
CA TYR A 103 -1.38 -6.88 9.42
C TYR A 103 -2.76 -6.94 10.07
N ASN A 104 -3.73 -6.22 9.51
CA ASN A 104 -5.09 -6.18 10.05
C ASN A 104 -5.66 -7.59 10.31
N PRO A 105 -5.53 -8.58 9.38
CA PRO A 105 -6.02 -9.94 9.62
C PRO A 105 -5.44 -10.67 10.83
N ALA A 106 -4.25 -10.27 11.31
CA ALA A 106 -3.61 -10.84 12.50
C ALA A 106 -3.75 -9.97 13.75
N LEU A 107 -4.06 -8.69 13.58
CA LEU A 107 -4.17 -7.71 14.67
C LEU A 107 -5.59 -7.60 15.24
N TYR A 108 -6.60 -7.83 14.41
CA TYR A 108 -8.02 -7.74 14.77
C TYR A 108 -8.66 -9.12 14.79
N LYS A 109 -9.44 -9.39 15.83
CA LYS A 109 -10.31 -10.57 15.94
C LYS A 109 -11.47 -10.50 14.97
N LYS A 110 -11.99 -9.30 14.70
CA LYS A 110 -13.12 -9.09 13.80
C LYS A 110 -12.86 -7.94 12.85
N LEU A 111 -12.79 -8.26 11.56
CA LEU A 111 -12.74 -7.28 10.48
C LEU A 111 -14.05 -7.26 9.70
N PRO A 112 -14.47 -6.10 9.17
CA PRO A 112 -15.63 -5.99 8.28
C PRO A 112 -15.32 -6.41 6.82
N TYR A 113 -14.13 -6.97 6.59
CA TYR A 113 -13.67 -7.50 5.30
C TYR A 113 -12.73 -8.70 5.54
N ASP A 114 -12.62 -9.58 4.55
CA ASP A 114 -11.65 -10.66 4.47
C ASP A 114 -10.59 -10.32 3.42
N ALA A 115 -9.35 -10.11 3.86
CA ALA A 115 -8.26 -9.67 2.98
C ALA A 115 -7.89 -10.68 1.87
N GLU A 116 -8.26 -11.95 2.02
CA GLU A 116 -7.99 -13.01 1.05
C GLU A 116 -9.16 -13.26 0.11
N LYS A 117 -10.39 -13.14 0.61
CA LYS A 117 -11.60 -13.48 -0.15
C LYS A 117 -12.26 -12.29 -0.83
N ASP A 118 -12.14 -11.10 -0.27
CA ASP A 118 -12.88 -9.92 -0.77
C ASP A 118 -12.10 -9.13 -1.83
N PHE A 119 -10.79 -9.39 -1.97
CA PHE A 119 -9.92 -8.69 -2.91
C PHE A 119 -9.26 -9.61 -3.93
N ALA A 120 -9.20 -9.16 -5.18
CA ALA A 120 -8.30 -9.72 -6.18
C ALA A 120 -7.07 -8.80 -6.34
N LEU A 121 -5.88 -9.40 -6.22
CA LEU A 121 -4.59 -8.73 -6.38
C LEU A 121 -4.34 -8.44 -7.86
N VAL A 122 -4.08 -7.18 -8.20
CA VAL A 122 -3.84 -6.74 -9.59
C VAL A 122 -2.35 -6.56 -9.87
N GLY A 123 -1.61 -6.01 -8.91
CA GLY A 123 -0.16 -5.86 -9.02
C GLY A 123 0.42 -4.91 -7.96
N MET A 124 1.73 -5.04 -7.73
CA MET A 124 2.46 -4.18 -6.80
C MET A 124 2.99 -2.94 -7.54
N MET A 125 2.96 -1.78 -6.88
CA MET A 125 3.50 -0.53 -7.43
C MET A 125 4.88 -0.21 -6.85
N GLY A 126 5.00 -0.25 -5.54
CA GLY A 126 6.22 0.21 -4.89
C GLY A 126 6.24 -0.01 -3.40
N ARG A 127 7.39 0.30 -2.82
CA ARG A 127 7.63 0.24 -1.38
C ARG A 127 8.46 1.44 -0.92
N SER A 128 8.38 1.75 0.37
CA SER A 128 9.30 2.68 1.03
C SER A 128 9.92 1.99 2.24
N PRO A 129 11.24 2.08 2.42
CA PRO A 129 11.87 1.61 3.64
C PRO A 129 11.39 2.40 4.85
N LEU A 130 11.43 1.75 6.02
CA LEU A 130 11.21 2.40 7.30
C LEU A 130 12.55 2.76 7.93
N ILE A 131 12.62 3.96 8.51
CA ILE A 131 13.85 4.58 9.01
C ILE A 131 13.60 5.10 10.41
N ILE A 132 14.44 4.70 11.37
CA ILE A 132 14.47 5.36 12.67
C ILE A 132 15.08 6.74 12.48
N THR A 133 14.32 7.76 12.85
CA THR A 133 14.67 9.17 12.67
C THR A 133 14.56 9.86 14.02
N ALA A 134 15.53 10.71 14.36
CA ALA A 134 15.54 11.49 15.60
C ALA A 134 15.09 12.94 15.39
N ALA A 135 14.53 13.50 16.45
CA ALA A 135 14.38 14.94 16.60
C ALA A 135 15.76 15.63 16.64
N PRO A 136 15.89 16.86 16.13
CA PRO A 136 17.17 17.58 16.14
C PRO A 136 17.75 17.79 17.55
N ASN A 137 16.89 17.91 18.56
CA ASN A 137 17.26 18.13 19.95
C ASN A 137 17.41 16.82 20.78
N ALA A 138 17.27 15.65 20.16
CA ALA A 138 17.34 14.37 20.88
C ALA A 138 18.75 14.01 21.37
N GLY A 139 19.79 14.70 20.89
CA GLY A 139 21.19 14.38 21.22
C GLY A 139 21.69 13.06 20.62
N ILE A 140 20.98 12.53 19.61
CA ILE A 140 21.32 11.28 18.91
C ILE A 140 21.73 11.63 17.48
N ALA A 141 23.03 11.53 17.19
CA ALA A 141 23.60 11.98 15.92
C ALA A 141 23.69 10.88 14.84
N ASP A 142 23.75 9.61 15.25
CA ASP A 142 23.90 8.47 14.33
C ASP A 142 23.34 7.17 14.94
N ALA A 143 23.39 6.08 14.17
CA ALA A 143 22.89 4.77 14.60
C ALA A 143 23.66 4.17 15.79
N LYS A 144 24.95 4.47 15.94
CA LYS A 144 25.76 3.97 17.06
C LYS A 144 25.36 4.69 18.34
N ALA A 145 25.19 6.01 18.29
CA ALA A 145 24.67 6.83 19.37
C ALA A 145 23.25 6.40 19.75
N LEU A 146 22.40 6.08 18.77
CA LEU A 146 21.07 5.53 19.01
C LEU A 146 21.13 4.25 19.85
N LEU A 147 21.90 3.25 19.39
CA LEU A 147 22.00 1.97 20.10
C LEU A 147 22.61 2.12 21.50
N ALA A 148 23.61 2.98 21.67
CA ALA A 148 24.20 3.28 22.97
C ALA A 148 23.17 3.94 23.91
N ALA A 149 22.45 4.93 23.42
CA ALA A 149 21.42 5.64 24.19
C ALA A 149 20.29 4.71 24.63
N LEU A 150 19.79 3.86 23.73
CA LEU A 150 18.70 2.92 24.03
C LEU A 150 19.13 1.83 25.04
N LYS A 151 20.37 1.36 24.97
CA LYS A 151 20.91 0.38 25.94
C LYS A 151 21.19 1.00 27.31
N ALA A 152 21.68 2.24 27.35
CA ALA A 152 21.98 2.95 28.59
C ALA A 152 20.72 3.43 29.33
N SER A 153 19.59 3.59 28.63
CA SER A 153 18.34 4.06 29.24
C SER A 153 17.11 3.36 28.65
N PRO A 154 16.90 2.06 28.97
CA PRO A 154 15.75 1.30 28.48
C PRO A 154 14.42 1.99 28.83
N GLY A 155 13.54 2.16 27.83
CA GLY A 155 12.21 2.74 28.01
C GLY A 155 12.16 4.27 28.12
N LYS A 156 13.32 4.95 28.19
CA LYS A 156 13.38 6.42 28.34
C LYS A 156 13.00 7.16 27.06
N TYR A 157 13.42 6.65 25.90
CA TYR A 157 13.21 7.32 24.62
C TYR A 157 11.83 6.97 24.05
N SER A 158 11.05 7.99 23.70
CA SER A 158 9.81 7.82 22.97
C SER A 158 10.05 7.62 21.48
N ILE A 159 9.25 6.77 20.85
CA ILE A 159 9.21 6.59 19.41
C ILE A 159 7.79 6.74 18.87
N ALA A 160 7.62 7.71 17.99
CA ALA A 160 6.36 8.00 17.34
C ALA A 160 6.09 7.05 16.17
N THR A 161 4.83 6.68 15.99
CA THR A 161 4.34 6.02 14.77
C THR A 161 3.04 6.67 14.30
N PRO A 162 2.67 6.51 13.01
CA PRO A 162 1.39 7.00 12.48
C PRO A 162 0.13 6.37 13.10
N GLY A 163 0.27 5.41 14.00
CA GLY A 163 -0.84 4.74 14.68
C GLY A 163 -0.51 3.31 15.10
N THR A 164 -1.27 2.78 16.04
CA THR A 164 -1.16 1.39 16.47
C THR A 164 -1.57 0.45 15.33
N GLY A 165 -0.82 -0.62 15.14
CA GLY A 165 -1.03 -1.60 14.06
C GLY A 165 -0.52 -1.19 12.68
N SER A 166 -0.03 0.03 12.53
CA SER A 166 0.62 0.48 11.29
C SER A 166 1.90 -0.34 11.00
N PRO A 167 2.37 -0.36 9.74
CA PRO A 167 3.68 -0.92 9.40
C PRO A 167 4.82 -0.36 10.26
N HIS A 168 4.76 0.92 10.59
CA HIS A 168 5.72 1.61 11.44
C HIS A 168 5.71 1.07 12.88
N HIS A 169 4.53 0.79 13.43
CA HIS A 169 4.40 0.14 14.74
C HIS A 169 5.02 -1.25 14.74
N LEU A 170 4.71 -2.08 13.75
CA LEU A 170 5.30 -3.43 13.69
C LEU A 170 6.81 -3.42 13.42
N ALA A 171 7.31 -2.47 12.63
CA ALA A 171 8.74 -2.29 12.41
C ALA A 171 9.49 -1.89 13.68
N TYR A 172 8.89 -1.01 14.48
CA TYR A 172 9.40 -0.66 15.81
C TYR A 172 9.44 -1.90 16.73
N GLU A 173 8.35 -2.69 16.78
CA GLU A 173 8.27 -3.93 17.56
C GLU A 173 9.32 -4.96 17.12
N LEU A 174 9.52 -5.12 15.80
CA LEU A 174 10.57 -5.96 15.23
C LEU A 174 11.95 -5.50 15.67
N PHE A 175 12.25 -4.22 15.56
CA PHE A 175 13.56 -3.68 15.93
C PHE A 175 13.85 -3.81 17.42
N GLN A 176 12.90 -3.49 18.30
CA GLN A 176 13.08 -3.66 19.73
C GLN A 176 13.44 -5.09 20.10
N ARG A 177 12.72 -6.06 19.51
CA ARG A 177 12.97 -7.48 19.71
C ARG A 177 14.37 -7.87 19.26
N GLU A 178 14.73 -7.57 18.02
CA GLU A 178 15.98 -8.05 17.43
C GLU A 178 17.21 -7.30 17.99
N ALA A 179 17.06 -6.03 18.35
CA ALA A 179 18.14 -5.23 18.93
C ALA A 179 18.26 -5.34 20.46
N GLY A 180 17.29 -5.97 21.12
CA GLY A 180 17.28 -6.11 22.59
C GLY A 180 17.20 -4.75 23.30
N VAL A 181 16.39 -3.83 22.77
CA VAL A 181 16.23 -2.47 23.29
C VAL A 181 14.78 -2.18 23.64
N SER A 182 14.58 -1.18 24.50
CA SER A 182 13.24 -0.73 24.90
C SER A 182 13.07 0.77 24.67
N MET A 183 11.94 1.15 24.07
CA MET A 183 11.47 2.50 23.81
C MET A 183 9.99 2.61 24.17
N LEU A 184 9.51 3.82 24.45
CA LEU A 184 8.10 4.09 24.72
C LEU A 184 7.37 4.39 23.40
N HIS A 185 6.41 3.55 23.02
CA HIS A 185 5.59 3.80 21.82
C HIS A 185 4.62 4.96 22.03
N VAL A 186 4.62 5.93 21.11
CA VAL A 186 3.66 7.04 21.09
C VAL A 186 2.86 6.98 19.77
N PRO A 187 1.63 6.45 19.76
CA PRO A 187 0.82 6.37 18.55
C PRO A 187 0.16 7.73 18.23
N TYR A 188 0.24 8.13 16.95
CA TYR A 188 -0.43 9.32 16.42
C TYR A 188 -1.64 8.94 15.55
N LYS A 189 -2.39 9.96 15.10
CA LYS A 189 -3.46 9.83 14.10
C LYS A 189 -2.94 10.11 12.68
N GLY A 190 -1.86 9.44 12.28
CA GLY A 190 -1.19 9.61 11.00
C GLY A 190 0.26 10.11 11.10
N GLY A 191 1.00 10.03 10.00
CA GLY A 191 2.43 10.37 9.97
C GLY A 191 2.73 11.87 10.04
N ALA A 192 1.84 12.71 9.50
CA ALA A 192 2.01 14.16 9.50
C ALA A 192 2.08 14.77 10.93
N PRO A 193 1.12 14.51 11.85
CA PRO A 193 1.22 15.01 13.21
C PRO A 193 2.42 14.41 13.98
N ALA A 194 2.76 13.14 13.74
CA ALA A 194 3.95 12.52 14.33
C ALA A 194 5.25 13.23 13.89
N LEU A 195 5.37 13.55 12.60
CA LEU A 195 6.54 14.25 12.06
C LEU A 195 6.63 15.70 12.57
N GLN A 196 5.50 16.38 12.74
CA GLN A 196 5.47 17.72 13.33
C GLN A 196 6.01 17.71 14.77
N ASP A 197 5.57 16.77 15.60
CA ASP A 197 6.04 16.62 16.97
C ASP A 197 7.51 16.20 17.04
N LEU A 198 7.98 15.36 16.10
CA LEU A 198 9.40 15.03 15.97
C LEU A 198 10.24 16.27 15.65
N MET A 199 9.84 17.07 14.66
CA MET A 199 10.53 18.31 14.32
C MET A 199 10.52 19.31 15.49
N GLY A 200 9.42 19.35 16.25
CA GLY A 200 9.27 20.17 17.45
C GLY A 200 9.93 19.62 18.71
N GLY A 201 10.52 18.42 18.65
CA GLY A 201 11.20 17.77 19.77
C GLY A 201 10.30 17.27 20.90
N GLN A 202 9.00 17.09 20.63
CA GLN A 202 8.04 16.54 21.61
C GLN A 202 8.17 15.02 21.76
N VAL A 203 8.63 14.35 20.70
CA VAL A 203 9.02 12.94 20.70
C VAL A 203 10.47 12.83 20.25
N ALA A 204 11.22 11.91 20.88
CA ALA A 204 12.65 11.80 20.63
C ALA A 204 12.95 11.13 19.28
N LEU A 205 12.19 10.09 18.96
CA LEU A 205 12.35 9.27 17.77
C LEU A 205 11.02 9.14 17.02
N MET A 206 11.11 8.79 15.75
CA MET A 206 9.98 8.37 14.93
C MET A 206 10.41 7.20 14.06
N MET A 207 9.51 6.25 13.88
CA MET A 207 9.60 5.33 12.76
C MET A 207 9.03 6.04 11.54
N LEU A 208 9.89 6.47 10.62
CA LEU A 208 9.55 7.29 9.48
C LEU A 208 9.55 6.46 8.18
N ASP A 209 8.56 6.65 7.32
CA ASP A 209 8.67 6.28 5.90
C ASP A 209 9.09 7.52 5.09
N LEU A 210 9.91 7.34 4.06
CA LEU A 210 10.38 8.48 3.27
C LEU A 210 9.27 9.30 2.62
N PRO A 211 8.21 8.73 2.05
CA PRO A 211 7.12 9.51 1.46
C PRO A 211 6.49 10.51 2.41
N SER A 212 6.38 10.21 3.70
CA SER A 212 5.85 11.15 4.69
C SER A 212 6.84 12.21 5.16
N GLY A 213 8.15 12.01 5.02
CA GLY A 213 9.18 12.88 5.61
C GLY A 213 10.36 13.29 4.74
N VAL A 214 10.39 12.93 3.45
CA VAL A 214 11.55 13.17 2.56
C VAL A 214 11.95 14.64 2.53
N SER A 215 10.97 15.56 2.50
CA SER A 215 11.23 17.01 2.53
C SER A 215 11.83 17.48 3.86
N ALA A 216 11.37 16.93 4.99
CA ALA A 216 11.91 17.25 6.31
C ALA A 216 13.35 16.74 6.47
N VAL A 217 13.62 15.53 5.97
CA VAL A 217 14.96 14.92 5.95
C VAL A 217 15.90 15.74 5.07
N LYS A 218 15.50 16.07 3.82
CA LYS A 218 16.32 16.88 2.89
C LYS A 218 16.59 18.28 3.44
N ALA A 219 15.66 18.86 4.18
CA ALA A 219 15.81 20.17 4.81
C ALA A 219 16.59 20.15 6.14
N GLY A 220 17.08 18.98 6.59
CA GLY A 220 17.81 18.85 7.85
C GLY A 220 16.96 19.13 9.10
N LYS A 221 15.64 19.06 9.00
CA LYS A 221 14.71 19.31 10.12
C LYS A 221 14.57 18.11 11.07
N VAL A 222 15.07 16.96 10.66
CA VAL A 222 15.08 15.69 11.39
C VAL A 222 16.34 14.93 11.01
N VAL A 223 16.82 14.03 11.87
CA VAL A 223 18.07 13.30 11.67
C VAL A 223 17.76 11.84 11.36
N PRO A 224 17.88 11.35 10.10
CA PRO A 224 17.70 9.94 9.81
C PRO A 224 18.90 9.15 10.38
N LEU A 225 18.64 8.05 11.08
CA LEU A 225 19.68 7.33 11.82
C LEU A 225 19.92 5.93 11.28
N LEU A 226 18.87 5.15 11.07
CA LEU A 226 18.98 3.72 10.79
C LEU A 226 17.88 3.27 9.83
N ALA A 227 18.27 2.70 8.70
CA ALA A 227 17.32 2.13 7.75
C ALA A 227 17.00 0.66 8.08
N MET A 228 15.73 0.28 7.98
CA MET A 228 15.28 -1.13 8.05
C MET A 228 15.17 -1.75 6.66
N SER A 229 15.98 -1.31 5.71
CA SER A 229 16.07 -1.92 4.39
C SER A 229 17.18 -2.96 4.33
N ALA A 230 17.07 -3.88 3.37
CA ALA A 230 18.10 -4.89 3.10
C ALA A 230 19.45 -4.26 2.68
N GLU A 231 19.37 -3.11 2.00
CA GLU A 231 20.49 -2.33 1.47
C GLU A 231 20.30 -0.86 1.84
N ARG A 232 21.38 -0.06 1.78
CA ARG A 232 21.28 1.36 2.08
C ARG A 232 20.32 2.05 1.12
N VAL A 233 19.54 2.99 1.66
CA VAL A 233 18.60 3.75 0.84
C VAL A 233 19.38 4.70 -0.06
N PRO A 234 19.25 4.65 -1.40
CA PRO A 234 20.05 5.49 -2.29
C PRO A 234 19.92 6.99 -2.03
N GLN A 235 18.75 7.43 -1.54
CA GLN A 235 18.50 8.83 -1.17
C GLN A 235 19.18 9.24 0.14
N LEU A 236 19.58 8.27 0.96
CA LEU A 236 20.23 8.47 2.26
C LEU A 236 21.44 7.53 2.37
N PRO A 237 22.46 7.66 1.50
CA PRO A 237 23.55 6.68 1.42
C PRO A 237 24.44 6.67 2.68
N ASN A 238 24.35 7.71 3.51
CA ASN A 238 25.17 7.88 4.70
C ASN A 238 24.61 7.18 5.94
N ILE A 239 23.33 6.77 5.94
CA ILE A 239 22.77 6.02 7.07
C ILE A 239 23.00 4.51 6.86
N PRO A 240 23.45 3.79 7.88
CA PRO A 240 23.57 2.34 7.79
C PRO A 240 22.19 1.68 7.79
N THR A 241 22.16 0.43 7.32
CA THR A 241 21.04 -0.49 7.55
C THR A 241 21.16 -1.18 8.90
N ALA A 242 20.04 -1.69 9.42
CA ALA A 242 20.04 -2.55 10.60
C ALA A 242 20.87 -3.84 10.39
N ARG A 243 20.89 -4.39 9.16
CA ARG A 243 21.73 -5.54 8.81
C ARG A 243 23.22 -5.24 8.94
N GLU A 244 23.69 -4.07 8.49
CA GLU A 244 25.09 -3.65 8.64
C GLU A 244 25.53 -3.54 10.11
N LEU A 245 24.58 -3.36 11.03
CA LEU A 245 24.82 -3.31 12.48
C LEU A 245 24.62 -4.66 13.19
N GLY A 246 24.45 -5.74 12.44
CA GLY A 246 24.33 -7.12 12.96
C GLY A 246 22.89 -7.60 13.20
N PHE A 247 21.87 -6.80 12.86
CA PHE A 247 20.46 -7.20 13.02
C PHE A 247 19.91 -7.76 11.71
N ALA A 248 20.34 -8.97 11.35
CA ALA A 248 20.10 -9.58 10.04
C ALA A 248 18.61 -9.76 9.64
N ASN A 249 17.71 -9.83 10.63
CA ASN A 249 16.27 -10.03 10.44
C ASN A 249 15.45 -8.73 10.50
N VAL A 250 16.10 -7.57 10.72
CA VAL A 250 15.41 -6.28 10.77
C VAL A 250 15.30 -5.71 9.37
N GLU A 251 14.25 -6.13 8.69
CA GLU A 251 13.82 -5.55 7.43
C GLU A 251 12.34 -5.17 7.49
N ALA A 252 11.99 -3.92 7.20
CA ALA A 252 10.63 -3.44 7.24
C ALA A 252 10.39 -2.35 6.20
N TYR A 253 9.32 -2.55 5.43
CA TYR A 253 8.89 -1.65 4.37
C TYR A 253 7.41 -1.35 4.54
N THR A 254 7.00 -0.14 4.17
CA THR A 254 5.62 0.11 3.73
C THR A 254 5.55 -0.23 2.26
N TRP A 255 4.48 -0.84 1.79
CA TRP A 255 4.33 -1.12 0.38
C TRP A 255 2.90 -0.97 -0.09
N GLN A 256 2.74 -0.72 -1.39
CA GLN A 256 1.46 -0.40 -2.00
C GLN A 256 1.25 -1.29 -3.22
N GLY A 257 0.12 -1.98 -3.24
CA GLY A 257 -0.38 -2.62 -4.44
C GLY A 257 -1.77 -2.15 -4.81
N LEU A 258 -2.19 -2.56 -6.00
CA LEU A 258 -3.52 -2.31 -6.52
C LEU A 258 -4.34 -3.60 -6.37
N VAL A 259 -5.54 -3.45 -5.84
CA VAL A 259 -6.54 -4.53 -5.76
C VAL A 259 -7.87 -4.09 -6.33
N THR A 260 -8.70 -5.05 -6.69
CA THR A 260 -10.11 -4.88 -7.06
C THR A 260 -10.98 -5.70 -6.12
N PRO A 261 -12.32 -5.51 -6.09
CA PRO A 261 -13.22 -6.50 -5.51
C PRO A 261 -12.96 -7.88 -6.13
N ALA A 262 -12.98 -8.94 -5.33
CA ALA A 262 -12.67 -10.31 -5.79
C ALA A 262 -13.56 -10.79 -6.93
N ALA A 263 -14.81 -10.32 -6.97
CA ALA A 263 -15.79 -10.64 -8.01
C ALA A 263 -15.48 -10.01 -9.39
N THR A 264 -14.44 -9.19 -9.51
CA THR A 264 -14.06 -8.56 -10.78
C THR A 264 -13.68 -9.62 -11.83
N PRO A 265 -14.18 -9.57 -13.08
CA PRO A 265 -13.81 -10.54 -14.11
C PRO A 265 -12.29 -10.60 -14.37
N LYS A 266 -11.78 -11.79 -14.69
CA LYS A 266 -10.34 -12.03 -14.80
C LYS A 266 -9.69 -11.26 -15.94
N GLU A 267 -10.41 -11.08 -17.05
CA GLU A 267 -10.01 -10.25 -18.17
C GLU A 267 -9.87 -8.77 -17.80
N VAL A 268 -10.73 -8.27 -16.91
CA VAL A 268 -10.66 -6.90 -16.40
C VAL A 268 -9.48 -6.74 -15.42
N GLN A 269 -9.27 -7.72 -14.53
CA GLN A 269 -8.08 -7.77 -13.66
C GLN A 269 -6.79 -7.74 -14.49
N ALA A 270 -6.71 -8.57 -15.55
CA ALA A 270 -5.54 -8.66 -16.42
C ALA A 270 -5.29 -7.35 -17.20
N LYS A 271 -6.35 -6.70 -17.69
CA LYS A 271 -6.24 -5.40 -18.36
C LYS A 271 -5.76 -4.31 -17.40
N LEU A 272 -6.33 -4.23 -16.19
CA LEU A 272 -5.86 -3.31 -15.14
C LEU A 272 -4.40 -3.57 -14.76
N GLY A 273 -4.01 -4.84 -14.62
CA GLY A 273 -2.62 -5.22 -14.35
C GLY A 273 -1.68 -4.78 -15.45
N THR A 274 -2.07 -4.96 -16.72
CA THR A 274 -1.28 -4.54 -17.88
C THR A 274 -1.05 -3.02 -17.91
N GLU A 275 -2.11 -2.22 -17.68
CA GLU A 275 -1.97 -0.76 -17.64
C GLU A 275 -1.18 -0.30 -16.41
N LEU A 276 -1.36 -0.96 -15.26
CA LEU A 276 -0.54 -0.69 -14.07
C LEU A 276 0.95 -0.90 -14.36
N GLN A 277 1.33 -2.01 -14.99
CA GLN A 277 2.71 -2.30 -15.35
C GLN A 277 3.28 -1.27 -16.32
N LYS A 278 2.52 -0.90 -17.37
CA LYS A 278 2.92 0.17 -18.29
C LYS A 278 3.12 1.51 -17.58
N ALA A 279 2.22 1.87 -16.66
CA ALA A 279 2.34 3.10 -15.89
C ALA A 279 3.58 3.10 -14.98
N MET A 280 3.90 1.98 -14.35
CA MET A 280 5.08 1.84 -13.50
C MET A 280 6.40 1.71 -14.26
N ALA A 281 6.35 1.40 -15.56
CA ALA A 281 7.50 1.41 -16.46
C ALA A 281 7.82 2.81 -17.01
N ASP A 282 6.88 3.76 -16.95
CA ASP A 282 7.10 5.14 -17.40
C ASP A 282 8.19 5.83 -16.56
N ALA A 283 9.18 6.41 -17.24
CA ALA A 283 10.32 7.04 -16.59
C ALA A 283 9.92 8.26 -15.74
N GLY A 284 8.95 9.05 -16.22
CA GLY A 284 8.45 10.22 -15.50
C GLY A 284 7.70 9.84 -14.23
N VAL A 285 6.88 8.79 -14.27
CA VAL A 285 6.24 8.21 -13.09
C VAL A 285 7.29 7.72 -12.09
N ARG A 286 8.26 6.92 -12.54
CA ARG A 286 9.31 6.38 -11.68
C ARG A 286 10.13 7.47 -11.01
N GLN A 287 10.49 8.52 -11.74
CA GLN A 287 11.24 9.65 -11.20
C GLN A 287 10.43 10.42 -10.15
N LYS A 288 9.16 10.75 -10.42
CA LYS A 288 8.28 11.41 -9.45
C LYS A 288 8.11 10.60 -8.16
N LEU A 289 7.94 9.29 -8.30
CA LEU A 289 7.86 8.38 -7.16
C LEU A 289 9.17 8.37 -6.37
N TYR A 290 10.31 8.26 -7.05
CA TYR A 290 11.62 8.33 -6.40
C TYR A 290 11.82 9.65 -5.65
N ASP A 291 11.56 10.79 -6.27
CA ASP A 291 11.74 12.10 -5.64
C ASP A 291 10.87 12.28 -4.38
N ALA A 292 9.72 11.60 -4.36
CA ALA A 292 8.80 11.49 -3.24
C ALA A 292 9.10 10.33 -2.28
N GLY A 293 10.27 9.70 -2.35
CA GLY A 293 10.71 8.69 -1.38
C GLY A 293 10.23 7.26 -1.63
N TRP A 294 9.61 6.97 -2.78
CA TRP A 294 9.19 5.61 -3.15
C TRP A 294 10.27 4.88 -3.96
N GLU A 295 10.44 3.59 -3.67
CA GLU A 295 11.11 2.63 -4.54
C GLU A 295 10.06 1.99 -5.45
N ALA A 296 10.11 2.28 -6.75
CA ALA A 296 9.25 1.64 -7.73
C ALA A 296 9.59 0.13 -7.83
N ARG A 297 8.63 -0.71 -7.45
CA ARG A 297 8.72 -2.18 -7.44
C ARG A 297 7.51 -2.76 -8.16
N PRO A 298 7.37 -2.52 -9.48
CA PRO A 298 6.31 -3.13 -10.26
C PRO A 298 6.41 -4.66 -10.16
N ALA A 299 5.30 -5.29 -9.83
CA ALA A 299 5.17 -6.75 -9.82
C ALA A 299 3.76 -7.11 -10.29
N ASP A 300 3.62 -8.20 -11.04
CA ASP A 300 2.31 -8.66 -11.49
C ASP A 300 1.47 -9.24 -10.33
N ALA A 301 0.23 -9.65 -10.64
CA ALA A 301 -0.67 -10.24 -9.65
C ALA A 301 -0.08 -11.49 -8.97
N THR A 302 0.65 -12.33 -9.72
CA THR A 302 1.24 -13.57 -9.21
C THR A 302 2.38 -13.26 -8.24
N GLU A 303 3.27 -12.36 -8.62
CA GLU A 303 4.38 -11.91 -7.80
C GLU A 303 3.90 -11.17 -6.55
N MET A 304 2.87 -10.33 -6.68
CA MET A 304 2.26 -9.64 -5.55
C MET A 304 1.62 -10.62 -4.56
N THR A 305 0.97 -11.68 -5.06
CA THR A 305 0.42 -12.76 -4.21
C THR A 305 1.53 -13.43 -3.41
N ARG A 306 2.58 -13.89 -4.10
CA ARG A 306 3.74 -14.52 -3.45
C ARG A 306 4.40 -13.59 -2.42
N TYR A 307 4.50 -12.30 -2.73
CA TYR A 307 5.05 -11.31 -1.80
C TYR A 307 4.15 -11.13 -0.57
N THR A 308 2.84 -11.03 -0.77
CA THR A 308 1.86 -10.90 0.32
C THR A 308 1.88 -12.11 1.25
N ASP A 309 1.96 -13.33 0.70
CA ASP A 309 2.02 -14.56 1.50
C ASP A 309 3.30 -14.67 2.32
N ALA A 310 4.44 -14.28 1.73
CA ALA A 310 5.71 -14.22 2.44
C ALA A 310 5.66 -13.20 3.61
N GLU A 311 5.06 -12.04 3.37
CA GLU A 311 4.85 -11.02 4.40
C GLU A 311 3.90 -11.51 5.50
N ARG A 312 2.78 -12.19 5.17
CA ARG A 312 1.89 -12.81 6.16
C ARG A 312 2.63 -13.78 7.05
N LYS A 313 3.39 -14.70 6.47
CA LYS A 313 4.19 -15.68 7.24
C LYS A 313 5.12 -14.99 8.24
N LYS A 314 5.85 -13.96 7.79
CA LYS A 314 6.80 -13.22 8.63
C LYS A 314 6.11 -12.44 9.75
N TRP A 315 5.13 -11.62 9.38
CA TRP A 315 4.55 -10.65 10.29
C TRP A 315 3.51 -11.25 11.23
N HIS A 316 2.73 -12.25 10.80
CA HIS A 316 1.82 -12.96 11.70
C HIS A 316 2.59 -13.69 12.81
N ALA A 317 3.75 -14.27 12.49
CA ALA A 317 4.62 -14.88 13.50
C ALA A 317 5.12 -13.86 14.52
N LEU A 318 5.52 -12.66 14.09
CA LEU A 318 5.92 -11.57 15.00
C LEU A 318 4.75 -11.10 15.87
N ILE A 319 3.60 -10.79 15.26
CA ILE A 319 2.39 -10.31 15.95
C ILE A 319 1.99 -11.30 17.04
N LYS A 320 1.94 -12.60 16.71
CA LYS A 320 1.63 -13.66 17.66
C LYS A 320 2.68 -13.79 18.77
N ALA A 321 3.96 -13.75 18.43
CA ALA A 321 5.04 -13.87 19.42
C ALA A 321 5.09 -12.70 20.40
N ARG A 322 4.59 -11.52 20.00
CA ARG A 322 4.55 -10.30 20.81
C ARG A 322 3.18 -10.06 21.47
N ASP A 323 2.21 -10.95 21.26
CA ASP A 323 0.82 -10.82 21.72
C ASP A 323 0.18 -9.47 21.38
N ILE A 324 0.46 -8.94 20.18
CA ILE A 324 -0.05 -7.65 19.74
C ILE A 324 -1.49 -7.84 19.25
N LYS A 325 -2.44 -7.16 19.89
CA LYS A 325 -3.87 -7.18 19.53
C LYS A 325 -4.44 -5.76 19.59
N LEU A 326 -5.40 -5.48 18.72
CA LEU A 326 -6.12 -4.19 18.70
C LEU A 326 -7.55 -4.28 19.24
N ASP A 327 -8.08 -5.50 19.41
CA ASP A 327 -9.38 -5.82 20.03
C ASP A 327 -9.42 -7.25 20.64
#